data_AF-M0DC13-F1
#
_entry.id   AF-M0DC13-F1
#
_cell.length_a   1.000
_cell.length_b   1.000
_cell.length_c   1.000
_cell.angle_alpha   90.00
_cell.angle_beta   90.00
_cell.angle_gamma   90.00
#
_symmetry.space_group_name_H-M   'P 1'
#
loop_
_entity.id
_entity.type
_entity.pdbx_description
1 polymer ?
#
loop_
_entity_poly.entity_id
_entity_poly.type
_entity_poly.pdbx_seq_one_letter_code
_entity_poly.pdbx_strand_id
1 'polypeptide(L)'
;MYTVGLTDDGGWFGTGDQRTLSDVLDDFAIECDYAIVEGFSDSHLPKVSLGDRPVTAPEVVTAASADDLDFDEVTDIVETLPSYETPASLVTALRGSVGTSASGSIATSTVLEAELASTDNVETQVEAAERRLRSTDGIRDARVHRQQSLFDEHDDLVYVVALADGPTRANEAIGEALDQLVETV
;
A
#
# COMPACT_ATOMS: atom_id res chain seq x y z
N MET A 1 -18.38 12.76 16.57
CA MET A 1 -18.68 14.11 16.00
C MET A 1 -17.41 14.58 15.34
N TYR A 2 -17.45 15.10 14.11
CA TYR A 2 -16.23 15.53 13.43
C TYR A 2 -16.22 17.04 13.17
N THR A 3 -15.03 17.64 13.19
CA THR A 3 -14.80 19.05 12.85
C THR A 3 -13.86 19.11 11.67
N VAL A 4 -14.15 20.02 10.74
CA VAL A 4 -13.36 20.31 9.55
C VAL A 4 -13.14 21.81 9.57
N GLY A 5 -11.90 22.25 9.53
CA GLY A 5 -11.54 23.67 9.63
C GLY A 5 -10.48 24.05 8.61
N LEU A 6 -10.55 25.28 8.11
CA LEU A 6 -9.48 25.92 7.36
C LEU A 6 -8.84 26.97 8.26
N THR A 7 -7.52 27.03 8.26
CA THR A 7 -6.75 28.05 8.97
C THR A 7 -6.63 29.31 8.10
N ASP A 8 -6.28 30.44 8.71
CA ASP A 8 -6.16 31.73 8.00
C ASP A 8 -5.05 31.73 6.93
N ASP A 9 -4.08 30.83 7.06
CA ASP A 9 -3.00 30.58 6.11
C ASP A 9 -3.36 29.54 5.02
N GLY A 10 -4.59 29.02 5.03
CA GLY A 10 -5.08 28.08 4.02
C GLY A 10 -4.76 26.62 4.30
N GLY A 11 -4.16 26.31 5.45
CA GLY A 11 -4.07 24.95 5.96
C GLY A 11 -5.44 24.39 6.30
N TRP A 12 -5.56 23.07 6.34
CA TRP A 12 -6.78 22.38 6.72
C TRP A 12 -6.51 21.44 7.90
N PHE A 13 -7.49 21.29 8.80
CA PHE A 13 -7.46 20.27 9.83
C PHE A 13 -8.82 19.59 9.97
N GLY A 14 -8.77 18.31 10.33
CA GLY A 14 -9.92 17.47 10.64
C GLY A 14 -9.77 16.79 12.00
N THR A 15 -10.84 16.68 12.77
CA THR A 15 -10.88 15.85 13.99
C THR A 15 -12.16 15.01 13.98
N GLY A 16 -12.11 13.79 14.53
CA GLY A 16 -13.27 12.92 14.60
C GLY A 16 -12.94 11.54 15.14
N ASP A 17 -13.98 10.78 15.45
CA ASP A 17 -13.95 9.43 16.03
C ASP A 17 -14.60 8.37 15.13
N GLN A 18 -15.03 8.78 13.93
CA GLN A 18 -15.81 7.94 13.00
C GLN A 18 -14.94 7.18 12.00
N ARG A 19 -13.64 7.46 11.95
CA ARG A 19 -12.69 6.85 11.02
C ARG A 19 -11.54 6.25 11.81
N THR A 20 -11.13 5.06 11.41
CA THR A 20 -9.90 4.43 11.91
C THR A 20 -8.68 5.04 11.22
N LEU A 21 -7.48 4.74 11.72
CA LEU A 21 -6.24 5.14 11.03
C LEU A 21 -6.19 4.54 9.62
N SER A 22 -6.51 3.26 9.49
CA SER A 22 -6.51 2.55 8.19
C SER A 22 -7.44 3.22 7.19
N ASP A 23 -8.65 3.63 7.60
CA ASP A 23 -9.59 4.34 6.71
C ASP A 23 -9.02 5.67 6.18
N VAL A 24 -8.17 6.34 6.97
CA VAL A 24 -7.54 7.61 6.56
C VAL A 24 -6.34 7.34 5.65
N LEU A 25 -5.52 6.36 5.98
CA LEU A 25 -4.36 5.98 5.17
C LEU A 25 -4.80 5.42 3.81
N ASP A 26 -5.92 4.71 3.73
CA ASP A 26 -6.46 4.19 2.48
C ASP A 26 -6.83 5.30 1.48
N ASP A 27 -7.37 6.40 1.97
CA ASP A 27 -7.65 7.59 1.15
C ASP A 27 -6.33 8.28 0.75
N PHE A 28 -5.41 8.45 1.71
CA PHE A 28 -4.13 9.11 1.46
C PHE A 28 -3.24 8.34 0.48
N ALA A 29 -3.29 7.01 0.47
CA ALA A 29 -2.55 6.18 -0.48
C ALA A 29 -2.86 6.53 -1.96
N ILE A 30 -4.00 7.17 -2.24
CA ILE A 30 -4.39 7.57 -3.58
C ILE A 30 -3.85 8.97 -3.94
N GLU A 31 -3.78 9.86 -2.96
CA GLU A 31 -3.58 11.31 -3.18
C GLU A 31 -2.21 11.83 -2.69
N CYS A 32 -1.53 11.09 -1.82
CA CYS A 32 -0.34 11.52 -1.11
C CYS A 32 0.79 10.50 -1.26
N ASP A 33 1.99 10.97 -1.58
CA ASP A 33 3.20 10.14 -1.58
C ASP A 33 3.68 9.81 -0.16
N TYR A 34 3.41 10.71 0.79
CA TYR A 34 3.86 10.62 2.17
C TYR A 34 2.75 10.97 3.16
N ALA A 35 2.72 10.25 4.29
CA ALA A 35 1.85 10.54 5.42
C ALA A 35 2.66 10.53 6.72
N ILE A 36 2.48 11.56 7.55
CA ILE A 36 3.05 11.63 8.89
C ILE A 36 1.95 11.27 9.88
N VAL A 37 2.22 10.27 10.72
CA VAL A 37 1.26 9.75 11.70
C VAL A 37 1.81 9.98 13.11
N GLU A 38 1.04 10.68 13.94
CA GLU A 38 1.35 10.91 15.36
C GLU A 38 0.39 10.11 16.26
N GLY A 39 0.89 9.57 17.38
CA GLY A 39 0.07 8.93 18.41
C GLY A 39 -0.11 7.41 18.25
N PHE A 40 0.58 6.78 17.30
CA PHE A 40 0.48 5.35 17.00
C PHE A 40 1.82 4.61 17.21
N SER A 41 2.48 4.84 18.35
CA SER A 41 3.78 4.26 18.69
C SER A 41 3.79 2.73 18.78
N ASP A 42 2.62 2.12 18.93
CA ASP A 42 2.44 0.66 19.03
C ASP A 42 2.10 0.00 17.68
N SER A 43 1.96 0.78 16.60
CA SER A 43 1.72 0.25 15.24
C SER A 43 2.99 -0.36 14.61
N HIS A 44 2.85 -1.04 13.48
CA HIS A 44 3.97 -1.54 12.65
C HIS A 44 4.50 -0.49 11.66
N LEU A 45 3.97 0.74 11.68
CA LEU A 45 4.47 1.82 10.83
C LEU A 45 5.96 2.09 11.11
N PRO A 46 6.75 2.49 10.10
CA PRO A 46 8.10 3.02 10.30
C PRO A 46 8.08 4.27 11.18
N LYS A 47 9.01 4.36 12.14
CA LYS A 47 8.98 5.41 13.18
C LYS A 47 10.25 6.24 13.20
N VAL A 48 10.07 7.55 13.27
CA VAL A 48 11.10 8.49 13.70
C VAL A 48 10.94 8.68 15.21
N SER A 49 11.98 8.35 15.97
CA SER A 49 11.97 8.54 17.42
C SER A 49 12.63 9.86 17.80
N LEU A 50 11.93 10.63 18.63
CA LEU A 50 12.40 11.92 19.12
C LEU A 50 12.70 11.83 20.62
N GLY A 51 13.92 12.24 20.99
CA GLY A 51 14.49 12.08 22.32
C GLY A 51 14.75 10.61 22.67
N ASP A 52 14.67 10.27 23.95
CA ASP A 52 14.93 8.91 24.46
C ASP A 52 13.64 8.08 24.63
N ARG A 53 12.63 8.30 23.79
CA ARG A 53 11.36 7.56 23.90
C ARG A 53 11.49 6.17 23.27
N PRO A 54 11.14 5.09 23.99
CA PRO A 54 11.10 3.78 23.38
C PRO A 54 9.95 3.71 22.36
N VAL A 55 10.23 3.15 21.19
CA VAL A 55 9.24 2.87 20.15
C VAL A 55 9.29 1.40 19.74
N THR A 56 8.17 0.86 19.30
CA THR A 56 8.13 -0.49 18.71
C THR A 56 8.84 -0.45 17.35
N ALA A 57 9.67 -1.43 17.05
CA ALA A 57 10.30 -1.55 15.72
C ALA A 57 9.24 -1.56 14.59
N PRO A 58 9.57 -1.09 13.37
CA PRO A 58 10.87 -0.58 12.94
C PRO A 58 11.08 0.91 13.27
N GLU A 59 12.17 1.21 13.97
CA GLU A 59 12.69 2.57 14.18
C GLU A 59 13.66 2.89 13.04
N VAL A 60 13.38 3.94 12.27
CA VAL A 60 14.15 4.28 11.07
C VAL A 60 15.19 5.36 11.33
N VAL A 61 14.85 6.37 12.14
CA VAL A 61 15.70 7.51 12.47
C VAL A 61 15.48 7.88 13.93
N THR A 62 16.54 8.32 14.60
CA THR A 62 16.49 8.89 15.96
C THR A 62 17.03 10.32 15.93
N ALA A 63 16.36 11.25 16.61
CA ALA A 63 16.83 12.62 16.77
C ALA A 63 16.51 13.13 18.18
N ALA A 64 17.27 14.09 18.71
CA ALA A 64 17.01 14.62 20.05
C ALA A 64 15.71 15.46 20.10
N SER A 65 15.40 16.14 19.01
CA SER A 65 14.17 16.93 18.81
C SER A 65 13.82 16.99 17.33
N ALA A 66 12.64 17.53 17.00
CA ALA A 66 12.23 17.74 15.61
C ALA A 66 13.15 18.73 14.87
N ASP A 67 13.77 19.68 15.59
CA ASP A 67 14.70 20.66 15.01
C ASP A 67 16.05 20.02 14.61
N ASP A 68 16.36 18.85 15.17
CA ASP A 68 17.59 18.10 14.90
C ASP A 68 17.40 17.04 13.81
N LEU A 69 16.18 16.90 13.26
CA LEU A 69 15.85 15.89 12.27
C LEU A 69 16.28 16.32 10.86
N ASP A 70 17.06 15.47 10.19
CA ASP A 70 17.36 15.64 8.77
C ASP A 70 16.24 15.03 7.91
N PHE A 71 15.42 15.89 7.30
CA PHE A 71 14.30 15.44 6.47
C PHE A 71 14.73 14.75 5.17
N ASP A 72 15.89 15.11 4.62
CA ASP A 72 16.39 14.47 3.41
C ASP A 72 16.80 13.02 3.74
N GLU A 73 17.50 12.81 4.86
CA GLU A 73 17.85 11.47 5.34
C GLU A 73 16.60 10.62 5.65
N VAL A 74 15.59 11.19 6.31
CA VAL A 74 14.33 10.48 6.59
C VAL A 74 13.64 10.06 5.30
N THR A 75 13.58 10.96 4.31
CA THR A 75 12.94 10.67 3.03
C THR A 75 13.69 9.58 2.28
N ASP A 76 15.02 9.66 2.20
CA ASP A 76 15.86 8.64 1.58
C ASP A 76 15.63 7.25 2.20
N ILE A 77 15.49 7.17 3.53
CA ILE A 77 15.21 5.89 4.20
C ILE A 77 13.80 5.40 3.86
N VAL A 78 12.79 6.26 3.97
CA VAL A 78 11.38 5.90 3.70
C VAL A 78 11.20 5.40 2.26
N GLU A 79 11.88 6.01 1.28
CA GLU A 79 11.84 5.57 -0.12
C GLU A 79 12.42 4.16 -0.35
N THR A 80 13.19 3.62 0.59
CA THR A 80 13.68 2.22 0.53
C THR A 80 12.74 1.21 1.17
N LEU A 81 11.72 1.67 1.90
CA LEU A 81 10.76 0.80 2.58
C LEU A 81 9.61 0.41 1.65
N PRO A 82 8.92 -0.71 1.93
CA PRO A 82 7.71 -1.05 1.20
C PRO A 82 6.66 0.07 1.31
N SER A 83 6.06 0.47 0.20
CA SER A 83 4.99 1.47 0.19
C SER A 83 3.70 0.92 0.80
N TYR A 84 2.93 1.80 1.42
CA TYR A 84 1.55 1.51 1.82
C TYR A 84 0.64 1.66 0.60
N GLU A 85 0.08 0.56 0.13
CA GLU A 85 -0.81 0.55 -1.04
C GLU A 85 -2.17 -0.02 -0.68
N THR A 86 -3.17 0.36 -1.45
CA THR A 86 -4.51 -0.23 -1.43
C THR A 86 -4.90 -0.67 -2.84
N PRO A 87 -5.94 -1.49 -3.02
CA PRO A 87 -6.47 -1.76 -4.34
C PRO A 87 -6.80 -0.48 -5.11
N ALA A 88 -7.27 0.57 -4.43
CA ALA A 88 -7.61 1.86 -5.05
C ALA A 88 -6.36 2.66 -5.47
N SER A 89 -5.29 2.69 -4.67
CA SER A 89 -4.03 3.34 -5.06
C SER A 89 -3.40 2.63 -6.27
N LEU A 90 -3.37 1.29 -6.26
CA LEU A 90 -2.84 0.48 -7.36
C LEU A 90 -3.64 0.67 -8.66
N VAL A 91 -4.97 0.71 -8.57
CA VAL A 91 -5.85 1.04 -9.71
C VAL A 91 -5.53 2.42 -10.27
N THR A 92 -5.28 3.40 -9.41
CA THR A 92 -4.94 4.77 -9.80
C THR A 92 -3.58 4.81 -10.51
N ALA A 93 -2.57 4.13 -9.97
CA ALA A 93 -1.25 3.99 -10.58
C ALA A 93 -1.33 3.30 -11.96
N LEU A 94 -2.09 2.21 -12.07
CA LEU A 94 -2.33 1.49 -13.34
C LEU A 94 -3.00 2.37 -14.39
N ARG A 95 -3.97 3.20 -14.01
CA ARG A 95 -4.62 4.15 -14.93
C ARG A 95 -3.66 5.25 -15.38
N GLY A 96 -2.79 5.70 -14.48
CA GLY A 96 -1.73 6.67 -14.77
C GLY A 96 -0.72 6.14 -15.79
N SER A 97 -0.31 4.87 -15.69
CA SER A 97 0.72 4.27 -16.55
C SER A 97 0.29 4.12 -18.01
N VAL A 98 -0.99 3.85 -18.28
CA VAL A 98 -1.52 3.67 -19.65
C VAL A 98 -2.13 4.92 -20.28
N GLY A 99 -2.32 5.99 -19.51
CA GLY A 99 -2.95 7.23 -19.94
C GLY A 99 -4.48 7.17 -20.09
N THR A 100 -5.12 8.35 -20.06
CA THR A 100 -6.59 8.54 -19.95
C THR A 100 -7.42 8.05 -21.15
N SER A 101 -6.76 7.67 -22.25
CA SER A 101 -7.43 7.28 -23.50
C SER A 101 -7.61 5.77 -23.68
N ALA A 102 -7.11 4.96 -22.73
CA ALA A 102 -7.12 3.51 -22.83
C ALA A 102 -8.50 2.94 -22.47
N SER A 103 -9.30 2.52 -23.46
CA SER A 103 -10.51 1.73 -23.24
C SER A 103 -10.13 0.37 -22.68
N GLY A 104 -10.30 0.12 -21.38
CA GLY A 104 -9.89 -1.13 -20.75
C GLY A 104 -10.75 -1.44 -19.54
N SER A 105 -10.62 -2.67 -19.03
CA SER A 105 -11.33 -3.12 -17.83
C SER A 105 -10.34 -3.51 -16.76
N ILE A 106 -10.63 -3.11 -15.53
CA ILE A 106 -9.81 -3.42 -14.37
C ILE A 106 -10.53 -4.47 -13.53
N ALA A 107 -9.78 -5.49 -13.11
CA ALA A 107 -10.21 -6.43 -12.11
C ALA A 107 -9.22 -6.40 -10.94
N THR A 108 -9.74 -6.54 -9.73
CA THR A 108 -9.00 -6.51 -8.47
C THR A 108 -9.38 -7.75 -7.67
N SER A 109 -8.41 -8.34 -6.98
CA SER A 109 -8.65 -9.33 -5.94
C SER A 109 -7.75 -9.09 -4.75
N THR A 110 -8.17 -9.58 -3.60
CA THR A 110 -7.43 -9.54 -2.34
C THR A 110 -7.42 -10.94 -1.76
N VAL A 111 -6.26 -11.42 -1.34
CA VAL A 111 -6.10 -12.68 -0.61
C VAL A 111 -5.30 -12.46 0.66
N LEU A 112 -5.55 -13.27 1.68
CA LEU A 112 -4.71 -13.31 2.88
C LEU A 112 -3.35 -13.92 2.51
N GLU A 113 -2.25 -13.37 3.00
CA GLU A 113 -0.92 -13.95 2.80
C GLU A 113 -0.84 -15.39 3.33
N ALA A 114 -1.58 -15.70 4.40
CA ALA A 114 -1.66 -17.03 4.98
C ALA A 114 -2.29 -18.09 4.06
N GLU A 115 -3.00 -17.67 3.00
CA GLU A 115 -3.56 -18.58 1.99
C GLU A 115 -2.58 -18.93 0.86
N LEU A 116 -1.41 -18.28 0.82
CA LEU A 116 -0.40 -18.54 -0.21
C LEU A 116 0.31 -19.88 0.00
N ALA A 117 0.72 -20.50 -1.12
CA ALA A 117 1.51 -21.72 -1.09
C ALA A 117 2.80 -21.52 -0.29
N SER A 118 3.02 -22.35 0.73
CA SER A 118 4.02 -22.12 1.79
C SER A 118 5.48 -22.46 1.40
N THR A 119 5.81 -22.50 0.12
CA THR A 119 7.08 -23.06 -0.37
C THR A 119 8.12 -22.00 -0.77
N ASP A 120 7.73 -20.75 -0.98
CA ASP A 120 8.61 -19.66 -1.42
C ASP A 120 8.50 -18.42 -0.52
N ASN A 121 9.55 -17.57 -0.52
CA ASN A 121 9.46 -16.22 0.03
C ASN A 121 8.31 -15.48 -0.66
N VAL A 122 7.33 -14.97 0.11
CA VAL A 122 6.14 -14.27 -0.39
C VAL A 122 6.51 -13.15 -1.34
N GLU A 123 7.59 -12.42 -1.07
CA GLU A 123 8.08 -11.35 -1.96
C GLU A 123 8.41 -11.90 -3.36
N THR A 124 9.15 -13.01 -3.42
CA THR A 124 9.47 -13.68 -4.69
C THR A 124 8.22 -14.16 -5.41
N GLN A 125 7.21 -14.65 -4.69
CA GLN A 125 5.95 -15.10 -5.28
C GLN A 125 5.17 -13.92 -5.87
N VAL A 126 5.06 -12.81 -5.13
CA VAL A 126 4.41 -11.57 -5.56
C VAL A 126 5.07 -11.01 -6.81
N GLU A 127 6.41 -10.90 -6.83
CA GLU A 127 7.15 -10.44 -8.01
C GLU A 127 6.95 -11.37 -9.23
N ALA A 128 6.96 -12.69 -9.01
CA ALA A 128 6.77 -13.67 -10.07
C ALA A 128 5.35 -13.62 -10.64
N ALA A 129 4.34 -13.49 -9.77
CA ALA A 129 2.94 -13.33 -10.15
C ALA A 129 2.73 -12.05 -10.96
N GLU A 130 3.28 -10.91 -10.51
CA GLU A 130 3.21 -9.64 -11.25
C GLU A 130 3.84 -9.76 -12.65
N ARG A 131 5.07 -10.28 -12.72
CA ARG A 131 5.80 -10.44 -13.98
C ARG A 131 5.04 -11.31 -14.97
N ARG A 132 4.46 -12.41 -14.49
CA ARG A 132 3.66 -13.31 -15.30
C ARG A 132 2.39 -12.62 -15.77
N LEU A 133 1.65 -11.99 -14.86
CA LEU A 133 0.40 -11.31 -15.16
C LEU A 133 0.59 -10.21 -16.21
N ARG A 134 1.68 -9.44 -16.14
CA ARG A 134 2.05 -8.45 -17.18
C ARG A 134 2.44 -9.07 -18.51
N SER A 135 2.94 -10.30 -18.52
CA SER A 135 3.35 -11.01 -19.75
C SER A 135 2.19 -11.73 -20.42
N THR A 136 1.02 -11.73 -19.80
CA THR A 136 -0.17 -12.43 -20.27
C THR A 136 -0.83 -11.66 -21.42
N ASP A 137 -1.14 -12.36 -22.52
CA ASP A 137 -1.82 -11.76 -23.67
C ASP A 137 -3.15 -11.09 -23.27
N GLY A 138 -3.34 -9.86 -23.76
CA GLY A 138 -4.52 -9.04 -23.47
C GLY A 138 -4.47 -8.28 -22.14
N ILE A 139 -3.37 -8.41 -21.37
CA ILE A 139 -3.07 -7.56 -20.21
C ILE A 139 -2.19 -6.40 -20.64
N ARG A 140 -2.61 -5.19 -20.26
CA ARG A 140 -1.89 -3.95 -20.60
C ARG A 140 -0.91 -3.55 -19.52
N ASP A 141 -1.33 -3.69 -18.28
CA ASP A 141 -0.50 -3.53 -17.10
C ASP A 141 -1.16 -4.28 -15.94
N ALA A 142 -0.36 -4.64 -14.94
CA ALA A 142 -0.80 -5.33 -13.75
C ALA A 142 0.10 -5.00 -12.57
N ARG A 143 -0.44 -5.14 -11.36
CA ARG A 143 0.28 -4.97 -10.10
C ARG A 143 -0.07 -6.11 -9.16
N VAL A 144 0.94 -6.63 -8.47
CA VAL A 144 0.75 -7.53 -7.32
C VAL A 144 1.52 -6.93 -6.17
N HIS A 145 0.85 -6.68 -5.06
CA HIS A 145 1.44 -5.99 -3.92
C HIS A 145 1.16 -6.73 -2.63
N ARG A 146 2.20 -6.94 -1.82
CA ARG A 146 2.06 -7.40 -0.45
C ARG A 146 1.88 -6.19 0.46
N GLN A 147 0.73 -6.10 1.09
CA GLN A 147 0.46 -5.11 2.11
C GLN A 147 0.61 -5.74 3.49
N GLN A 148 1.66 -5.33 4.19
CA GLN A 148 1.83 -5.72 5.59
C GLN A 148 0.77 -5.04 6.46
N SER A 149 0.31 -5.77 7.45
CA SER A 149 -0.60 -5.23 8.45
C SER A 149 0.05 -4.09 9.24
N LEU A 150 -0.73 -3.04 9.49
CA LEU A 150 -0.31 -1.92 10.33
C LEU A 150 -0.42 -2.22 11.83
N PHE A 151 -1.19 -3.24 12.21
CA PHE A 151 -1.53 -3.57 13.59
C PHE A 151 -1.51 -5.08 13.83
N ASP A 152 -1.12 -5.53 15.01
CA ASP A 152 -1.04 -6.97 15.35
C ASP A 152 -2.35 -7.76 15.17
N GLU A 153 -3.49 -7.08 15.17
CA GLU A 153 -4.82 -7.70 15.06
C GLU A 153 -5.30 -7.97 13.62
N HIS A 154 -4.52 -7.57 12.61
CA HIS A 154 -4.85 -7.81 11.21
C HIS A 154 -3.78 -8.65 10.52
N ASP A 155 -4.22 -9.45 9.55
CA ASP A 155 -3.35 -10.28 8.72
C ASP A 155 -2.73 -9.47 7.56
N ASP A 156 -1.55 -9.89 7.13
CA ASP A 156 -0.96 -9.40 5.88
C ASP A 156 -1.83 -9.80 4.68
N LEU A 157 -1.92 -8.90 3.70
CA LEU A 157 -2.76 -9.05 2.51
C LEU A 157 -1.92 -9.02 1.24
N VAL A 158 -2.38 -9.70 0.20
CA VAL A 158 -1.87 -9.56 -1.15
C VAL A 158 -2.97 -9.03 -2.06
N TYR A 159 -2.70 -7.89 -2.69
CA TYR A 159 -3.56 -7.27 -3.69
C TYR A 159 -3.09 -7.67 -5.08
N VAL A 160 -4.03 -8.09 -5.92
CA VAL A 160 -3.78 -8.41 -7.34
C VAL A 160 -4.68 -7.50 -8.17
N VAL A 161 -4.09 -6.71 -9.06
CA VAL A 161 -4.83 -5.78 -9.92
C VAL A 161 -4.36 -5.93 -11.36
N ALA A 162 -5.30 -6.10 -12.29
CA ALA A 162 -5.01 -6.25 -13.71
C ALA A 162 -5.84 -5.29 -14.55
N LEU A 163 -5.20 -4.57 -15.47
CA LEU A 163 -5.85 -3.80 -16.52
C LEU A 163 -5.75 -4.58 -17.84
N ALA A 164 -6.90 -4.95 -18.38
CA ALA A 164 -7.00 -5.72 -19.63
C ALA A 164 -7.79 -4.99 -20.72
N ASP A 165 -7.76 -5.54 -21.92
CA ASP A 165 -8.55 -5.04 -23.06
C ASP A 165 -10.06 -5.15 -22.85
N GLY A 166 -10.51 -6.07 -21.98
CA GLY A 166 -11.93 -6.27 -21.67
C GLY A 166 -12.16 -7.00 -20.35
N PRO A 167 -13.40 -6.97 -19.84
CA PRO A 167 -13.71 -7.43 -18.47
C PRO A 167 -13.54 -8.94 -18.32
N THR A 168 -13.90 -9.73 -19.33
CA THR A 168 -13.68 -11.18 -19.31
C THR A 168 -12.21 -11.51 -19.13
N ARG A 169 -11.33 -10.88 -19.92
CA ARG A 169 -9.90 -11.14 -19.84
C ARG A 169 -9.30 -10.69 -18.50
N ALA A 170 -9.73 -9.54 -17.97
CA ALA A 170 -9.27 -9.05 -16.68
C ALA A 170 -9.58 -10.06 -15.56
N ASN A 171 -10.82 -10.58 -15.52
CA ASN A 171 -11.23 -11.54 -14.50
C ASN A 171 -10.56 -12.91 -14.67
N GLU A 172 -10.43 -13.41 -15.90
CA GLU A 172 -9.70 -14.66 -16.18
C GLU A 172 -8.26 -14.59 -15.71
N ALA A 173 -7.55 -13.51 -16.05
CA ALA A 173 -6.14 -13.36 -15.68
C ALA A 173 -5.93 -13.21 -14.16
N ILE A 174 -6.84 -12.52 -13.46
CA ILE A 174 -6.85 -12.50 -11.98
C ILE A 174 -7.07 -13.91 -11.44
N GLY A 175 -8.09 -14.64 -11.92
CA GLY A 175 -8.37 -16.01 -11.47
C GLY A 175 -7.17 -16.93 -11.67
N GLU A 176 -6.58 -16.92 -12.86
CA GLU A 176 -5.36 -17.70 -13.17
C GLU A 176 -4.18 -17.34 -12.24
N ALA A 177 -4.02 -16.07 -11.88
CA ALA A 177 -2.97 -15.63 -10.97
C ALA A 177 -3.23 -16.08 -9.53
N LEU A 178 -4.48 -16.02 -9.06
CA LEU A 178 -4.87 -16.47 -7.73
C LEU A 178 -4.72 -17.98 -7.58
N ASP A 179 -5.19 -18.75 -8.56
CA ASP A 179 -5.06 -20.21 -8.55
C ASP A 179 -3.59 -20.60 -8.39
N GLN A 180 -2.67 -19.92 -9.07
CA GLN A 180 -1.23 -20.18 -8.94
C GLN A 180 -0.62 -19.73 -7.61
N LEU A 181 -1.12 -18.64 -7.02
CA LEU A 181 -0.64 -18.14 -5.73
C LEU A 181 -1.06 -19.06 -4.57
N VAL A 182 -2.23 -19.69 -4.70
CA VAL A 182 -2.83 -20.54 -3.66
C VAL A 182 -2.52 -22.03 -3.88
N GLU A 183 -2.31 -22.48 -5.13
CA GLU A 183 -1.97 -23.87 -5.41
C GLU A 183 -0.60 -24.26 -4.85
N THR A 184 -0.60 -25.21 -3.93
CA THR A 184 0.61 -25.91 -3.49
C THR A 184 1.05 -26.87 -4.59
N VAL A 185 2.21 -26.65 -5.20
CA VAL A 185 2.82 -27.59 -6.17
C VAL A 185 3.08 -28.95 -5.53
#